data_AF-A0A1M4W2D2-F1
#
_entry.id   AF-A0A1M4W2D2-F1
#
_cell.length_a   1.000
_cell.length_b   1.000
_cell.length_c   1.000
_cell.angle_alpha   90.00
_cell.angle_beta   90.00
_cell.angle_gamma   90.00
#
_symmetry.space_group_name_H-M   'P 1'
#
loop_
_entity.id
_entity.type
_entity.pdbx_description
1 polymer ?
#
loop_
_entity_poly.entity_id
_entity_poly.type
_entity_poly.pdbx_seq_one_letter_code
_entity_poly.pdbx_strand_id
1 'polypeptide(L)'
;MSFHKMDEFLKSVLSYIKFPFDREDIKLEMEAHILDKINYYMVQGYDEKKAEELAVKDMGDPKEIGIQLNKEHNPIIGWLWRITNIAVTIFIVINIFIIGSMTIVTIFSGNPVKEIPKEDIVYRAGVLEPLGL
;
A
#
# COMPACT_ATOMS: atom_id res chain seq x y z
N MET A 1 20.79 2.05 21.83
CA MET A 1 20.79 3.50 22.10
C MET A 1 19.38 3.86 22.52
N SER A 2 19.18 4.57 23.61
CA SER A 2 17.84 4.96 24.08
C SER A 2 17.84 6.47 24.28
N PHE A 3 17.25 7.19 23.31
CA PHE A 3 17.18 8.64 23.28
C PHE A 3 15.81 9.08 23.81
N HIS A 4 15.73 9.24 25.13
CA HIS A 4 14.47 9.52 25.80
C HIS A 4 13.88 10.91 25.47
N LYS A 5 14.73 11.94 25.34
CA LYS A 5 14.27 13.30 25.00
C LYS A 5 13.80 13.36 23.55
N MET A 6 14.45 12.63 22.65
CA MET A 6 13.99 12.49 21.27
C MET A 6 12.60 11.84 21.23
N ASP A 7 12.41 10.75 21.97
CA ASP A 7 11.11 10.05 22.04
C ASP A 7 9.99 10.95 22.56
N GLU A 8 10.26 11.73 23.62
CA GLU A 8 9.30 12.71 24.16
C GLU A 8 8.98 13.81 23.16
N PHE A 9 9.99 14.32 22.45
CA PHE A 9 9.83 15.33 21.41
C PHE A 9 8.96 14.82 20.27
N LEU A 10 9.29 13.65 19.71
CA LEU A 10 8.53 13.01 18.63
C LEU A 10 7.08 12.75 19.07
N LYS A 11 6.88 12.22 20.27
CA LYS A 11 5.53 11.98 20.81
C LYS A 11 4.71 13.27 20.90
N SER A 12 5.34 14.38 21.31
CA SER A 12 4.70 15.69 21.36
C SER A 12 4.31 16.18 19.97
N VAL A 13 5.23 16.15 19.00
CA VAL A 13 4.98 16.59 17.61
C VAL A 13 3.84 15.79 16.98
N LEU A 14 3.92 14.46 17.05
CA LEU A 14 2.95 13.56 16.43
C LEU A 14 1.54 13.69 17.03
N SER A 15 1.42 14.20 18.27
CA SER A 15 0.12 14.42 18.92
C SER A 15 -0.73 15.50 18.21
N TYR A 16 -0.10 16.41 17.48
CA TYR A 16 -0.77 17.47 16.72
C TYR A 16 -1.18 17.05 15.30
N ILE A 17 -0.70 15.89 14.84
CA ILE A 17 -0.96 15.38 13.49
C ILE A 17 -2.25 14.56 13.51
N LYS A 18 -3.29 15.01 12.81
CA LYS A 18 -4.62 14.38 12.87
C LYS A 18 -4.74 13.16 11.96
N PHE A 19 -4.00 13.11 10.86
CA PHE A 19 -4.08 12.01 9.90
C PHE A 19 -3.14 10.86 10.31
N PRO A 20 -3.67 9.68 10.66
CA PRO A 20 -2.85 8.61 11.23
C PRO A 20 -1.90 7.96 10.22
N PHE A 21 -2.21 8.02 8.92
CA PHE A 21 -1.39 7.37 7.89
C PHE A 21 -0.06 8.11 7.67
N ASP A 22 -0.06 9.44 7.75
CA ASP A 22 1.17 10.24 7.60
C ASP A 22 1.99 10.28 8.89
N ARG A 23 1.43 9.85 10.04
CA ARG A 23 2.16 9.85 11.32
C ARG A 23 3.39 8.95 11.29
N GLU A 24 3.30 7.79 10.64
CA GLU A 24 4.41 6.84 10.57
C GLU A 24 5.56 7.42 9.74
N ASP A 25 5.24 7.93 8.55
CA ASP A 25 6.23 8.50 7.63
C ASP A 25 6.90 9.75 8.23
N ILE A 26 6.10 10.65 8.80
CA ILE A 26 6.60 11.85 9.49
C ILE A 26 7.48 11.47 10.68
N LYS A 27 7.10 10.44 11.45
CA LYS A 27 7.91 9.95 12.56
C LYS A 27 9.28 9.50 12.06
N LEU A 28 9.32 8.68 11.01
CA LEU A 28 10.58 8.14 10.46
C LEU A 28 11.50 9.24 9.96
N GLU A 29 10.96 10.22 9.22
CA GLU A 29 11.74 11.35 8.72
C GLU A 29 12.31 12.20 9.86
N MET A 30 11.49 12.53 10.85
CA MET A 30 11.93 13.33 12.00
C MET A 30 12.92 12.59 12.89
N GLU A 31 12.70 11.30 13.12
CA GLU A 31 13.61 10.44 13.88
C GLU A 31 14.98 10.38 13.19
N ALA A 32 15.01 10.13 11.89
CA ALA A 32 16.25 10.15 11.11
C ALA A 32 16.95 11.51 11.19
N HIS A 33 16.21 12.61 11.04
CA HIS A 33 16.79 13.95 11.10
C HIS A 33 17.38 14.30 12.48
N ILE A 34 16.71 13.90 13.56
CA ILE A 34 17.21 14.11 14.92
C ILE A 34 18.45 13.24 15.15
N LEU A 35 18.44 11.98 14.71
CA LEU A 35 19.61 11.09 14.81
C LEU A 35 20.82 11.64 14.06
N ASP A 36 20.62 12.22 12.87
CA ASP A 36 21.69 12.88 12.12
C ASP A 36 22.27 14.08 12.89
N LYS A 37 21.42 14.88 13.54
CA LYS A 37 21.86 15.99 14.42
C LYS A 37 22.60 15.47 15.66
N ILE A 38 22.15 14.38 16.26
CA ILE A 38 22.84 13.74 17.40
C ILE A 38 24.24 13.31 16.97
N ASN A 39 24.34 12.59 15.85
CA ASN A 39 25.62 12.16 15.29
C ASN A 39 26.52 13.35 14.98
N TYR A 40 25.98 14.44 14.42
CA TYR A 40 26.72 15.66 14.18
C TYR A 40 27.35 16.20 15.48
N TYR A 41 26.60 16.33 16.56
CA TYR A 41 27.14 16.81 17.84
C TYR A 41 28.12 15.83 18.49
N MET A 42 27.90 14.52 18.35
CA MET A 42 28.86 13.51 18.82
C MET A 42 30.20 13.64 18.08
N VAL A 43 30.18 13.89 16.76
CA VAL A 43 31.40 14.16 15.97
C VAL A 43 32.10 15.46 16.40
N GLN A 44 31.35 16.45 16.89
CA GLN A 44 31.93 17.65 17.49
C GLN A 44 32.53 17.43 18.89
N GLY A 45 32.48 16.21 19.43
CA GLY A 45 33.08 15.83 20.71
C GLY A 45 32.15 15.96 21.92
N TYR A 46 30.86 16.20 21.71
CA TYR A 46 29.88 16.14 22.79
C TYR A 46 29.58 14.68 23.17
N ASP A 47 29.33 14.43 24.45
CA ASP A 47 28.79 13.14 24.89
C ASP A 47 27.37 12.92 24.34
N GLU A 48 26.94 11.66 24.30
CA GLU A 48 25.66 11.24 23.75
C GLU A 48 24.45 11.98 24.36
N LYS A 49 24.43 12.17 25.69
CA LYS A 49 23.32 12.86 26.36
C LYS A 49 23.28 14.33 25.99
N LYS A 50 24.45 14.97 25.90
CA LYS A 50 24.53 16.37 25.52
C LYS A 50 24.22 16.58 24.04
N ALA A 51 24.65 15.66 23.19
CA ALA A 51 24.33 15.64 21.77
C ALA A 51 22.82 15.49 21.54
N GLU A 52 22.15 14.59 22.26
CA GLU A 52 20.68 14.47 22.25
C GLU A 52 19.98 15.76 22.67
N GLU A 53 20.38 16.35 23.79
CA GLU A 53 19.80 17.60 24.26
C GLU A 53 19.98 18.74 23.26
N LEU A 54 21.16 18.86 22.67
CA LEU A 54 21.44 19.87 21.65
C LEU A 54 20.63 19.62 20.38
N ALA A 55 20.57 18.37 19.91
CA ALA A 55 19.80 18.00 18.73
C ALA A 55 18.31 18.32 18.87
N VAL A 56 17.69 17.94 19.99
CA VAL A 56 16.28 18.25 20.27
C VAL A 56 16.06 19.76 20.44
N LYS A 57 16.96 20.47 21.13
CA LYS A 57 16.87 21.92 21.28
C LYS A 57 16.95 22.64 19.93
N ASP A 58 17.81 22.15 19.03
CA ASP A 58 17.97 22.67 17.68
C ASP A 58 16.74 22.48 16.80
N MET A 59 15.89 21.50 17.10
CA MET A 59 14.61 21.33 16.40
C MET A 59 13.64 22.45 16.74
N GLY A 60 13.63 22.97 17.97
CA GLY A 60 12.73 24.04 18.40
C GLY A 60 11.47 23.54 19.11
N ASP A 61 10.35 24.26 18.96
CA ASP A 61 9.09 23.94 19.65
C ASP A 61 8.34 22.79 18.94
N PRO A 62 8.14 21.61 19.60
CA PRO A 62 7.40 20.50 19.01
C PRO A 62 5.96 20.85 18.64
N LYS A 63 5.34 21.81 19.34
CA LYS A 63 3.95 22.21 19.06
C LYS A 63 3.83 22.95 17.73
N GLU A 64 4.71 23.92 17.51
CA GLU A 64 4.72 24.68 16.25
C GLU A 64 5.01 23.78 15.06
N ILE A 65 5.99 22.89 15.19
CA ILE A 65 6.34 21.90 14.16
C ILE A 65 5.15 20.99 13.87
N GLY A 66 4.51 20.42 14.90
CA GLY A 66 3.38 19.52 14.73
C GLY A 66 2.18 20.18 14.04
N ILE A 67 1.89 21.45 14.35
CA ILE A 67 0.82 22.21 13.68
C ILE A 67 1.16 22.49 12.21
N GLN A 68 2.41 22.85 11.92
CA GLN A 68 2.87 23.12 10.55
C GLN A 68 2.84 21.84 9.70
N LEU A 69 3.37 20.74 10.23
CA LEU A 69 3.33 19.43 9.57
C LEU A 69 1.89 18.99 9.31
N ASN A 70 0.99 19.12 10.28
CA ASN A 70 -0.43 18.81 10.09
C ASN A 70 -1.12 19.69 9.03
N LYS A 71 -0.59 20.89 8.75
CA LYS A 71 -1.12 21.79 7.72
C LYS A 71 -0.59 21.41 6.34
N GLU A 72 0.70 21.13 6.21
CA GLU A 72 1.32 20.70 4.95
C GLU A 72 0.82 19.32 4.53
N HIS A 73 0.74 18.38 5.48
CA HIS A 73 0.13 17.07 5.31
C HIS A 73 -1.37 17.18 5.50
N ASN A 74 -2.04 17.83 4.54
CA ASN A 74 -3.45 18.14 4.65
C ASN A 74 -4.30 16.85 4.71
N PRO A 75 -4.91 16.53 5.88
CA PRO A 75 -5.67 15.30 6.07
C PRO A 75 -6.78 15.12 5.03
N ILE A 76 -7.39 16.23 4.59
CA ILE A 76 -8.55 16.22 3.71
C ILE A 76 -8.18 15.71 2.31
N ILE A 77 -7.01 16.12 1.81
CA ILE A 77 -6.53 15.71 0.48
C ILE A 77 -6.16 14.22 0.50
N GLY A 78 -5.51 13.76 1.58
CA GLY A 78 -5.20 12.34 1.77
C GLY A 78 -6.45 11.46 1.76
N TRP A 79 -7.47 11.82 2.56
CA TRP A 79 -8.75 11.10 2.57
C TRP A 79 -9.45 11.11 1.20
N LEU A 80 -9.50 12.25 0.53
CA LEU A 80 -10.14 12.38 -0.78
C LEU A 80 -9.47 11.47 -1.81
N TRP A 81 -8.13 11.51 -1.90
CA TRP A 81 -7.37 10.68 -2.83
C TRP A 81 -7.58 9.18 -2.57
N ARG A 82 -7.63 8.77 -1.30
CA ARG A 82 -7.89 7.38 -0.91
C ARG A 82 -9.30 6.92 -1.30
N ILE A 83 -10.32 7.74 -1.03
CA ILE A 83 -11.70 7.44 -1.44
C ILE A 83 -11.79 7.30 -2.96
N THR A 84 -11.17 8.21 -3.71
CA THR A 84 -11.13 8.14 -5.17
C THR A 84 -10.45 6.87 -5.66
N ASN A 85 -9.30 6.50 -5.11
CA ASN A 85 -8.60 5.27 -5.51
C ASN A 85 -9.42 4.00 -5.24
N ILE A 86 -10.09 3.93 -4.09
CA ILE A 86 -10.99 2.82 -3.76
C ILE A 86 -12.16 2.77 -4.73
N ALA A 87 -12.80 3.92 -5.00
CA ALA A 87 -13.92 4.01 -5.93
C ALA A 87 -13.53 3.58 -7.35
N VAL A 88 -12.38 4.03 -7.85
CA VAL A 88 -11.86 3.64 -9.17
C VAL A 88 -11.55 2.14 -9.21
N THR A 89 -10.93 1.59 -8.16
CA THR A 89 -10.63 0.15 -8.08
C THR A 89 -11.90 -0.69 -8.14
N ILE A 90 -12.92 -0.33 -7.34
CA ILE A 90 -14.22 -1.01 -7.35
C ILE A 90 -14.87 -0.90 -8.73
N PHE A 91 -14.83 0.28 -9.34
CA PHE A 91 -15.39 0.50 -10.67
C PHE A 91 -14.73 -0.41 -11.72
N ILE A 92 -13.40 -0.53 -11.70
CA ILE A 92 -12.66 -1.43 -12.60
C ILE A 92 -13.08 -2.89 -12.37
N VAL A 93 -13.13 -3.34 -11.12
CA VAL A 93 -13.51 -4.73 -10.79
C VAL A 93 -14.93 -5.06 -11.27
N ILE A 94 -15.89 -4.15 -11.08
CA ILE A 94 -17.27 -4.33 -11.55
C ILE A 94 -17.31 -4.43 -13.08
N ASN A 95 -16.59 -3.56 -13.80
CA ASN A 95 -16.55 -3.60 -15.26
C ASN A 95 -15.93 -4.90 -15.78
N ILE A 96 -14.84 -5.37 -15.15
CA ILE A 96 -14.22 -6.66 -15.48
C ILE A 96 -15.21 -7.80 -15.25
N PHE A 97 -15.97 -7.78 -14.15
CA PHE A 97 -16.96 -8.81 -13.88
C PHE A 97 -18.09 -8.83 -14.91
N ILE A 98 -18.65 -7.67 -15.27
CA ILE A 98 -19.74 -7.55 -16.25
C ILE A 98 -19.28 -7.97 -17.65
N ILE A 99 -18.18 -7.38 -18.15
CA ILE A 99 -17.66 -7.66 -19.49
C ILE A 99 -17.09 -9.08 -19.56
N GLY A 100 -16.33 -9.48 -18.54
CA GLY A 100 -15.75 -10.82 -18.43
C GLY A 100 -16.82 -11.90 -18.45
N SER A 101 -17.88 -11.77 -17.65
CA SER A 101 -18.98 -12.75 -17.66
C SER A 101 -19.70 -12.82 -19.00
N MET A 102 -19.95 -11.69 -19.68
CA MET A 102 -20.57 -11.66 -21.00
C MET A 102 -19.74 -12.40 -22.04
N THR A 103 -18.42 -12.14 -22.10
CA THR A 103 -17.51 -12.80 -23.05
C THR A 103 -17.35 -14.31 -22.78
N ILE A 104 -17.28 -14.72 -21.50
CA ILE A 104 -17.23 -16.13 -21.09
C ILE A 104 -18.47 -16.86 -21.58
N VAL A 105 -19.68 -16.31 -21.38
CA VAL A 105 -20.92 -16.94 -21.86
C VAL A 105 -20.89 -17.11 -23.37
N THR A 106 -20.44 -16.11 -24.14
CA THR A 106 -20.34 -16.23 -25.61
C THR A 106 -19.38 -17.34 -26.04
N ILE A 107 -18.21 -17.45 -25.40
CA ILE A 107 -17.21 -18.47 -25.74
C ILE A 107 -17.71 -19.88 -25.39
N PHE A 108 -18.33 -20.07 -24.22
CA PHE A 108 -18.78 -21.39 -23.77
C PHE A 108 -20.16 -21.81 -24.29
N SER A 109 -20.99 -20.87 -24.77
CA SER A 109 -22.30 -21.20 -25.38
C SER A 109 -22.22 -21.58 -26.86
N GLY A 110 -21.13 -21.24 -27.55
CA GLY A 110 -20.83 -21.74 -28.90
C GLY A 110 -20.47 -23.23 -28.86
N ASN A 111 -21.46 -24.11 -28.73
CA ASN A 111 -21.28 -25.56 -28.75
C ASN A 111 -21.47 -26.10 -30.19
N PRO A 112 -20.40 -26.46 -30.92
CA PRO A 112 -20.51 -26.97 -32.30
C PRO A 112 -21.16 -28.34 -32.39
N VAL A 113 -21.31 -29.07 -31.27
CA VAL A 113 -21.87 -30.43 -31.23
C VAL A 113 -23.38 -30.45 -31.50
N LYS A 114 -24.10 -29.36 -31.25
CA LYS A 114 -25.55 -29.29 -31.53
C LYS A 114 -25.89 -29.14 -33.01
N GLU A 115 -24.91 -28.75 -33.83
CA GLU A 115 -25.10 -28.52 -35.27
C GLU A 115 -24.76 -29.74 -36.12
N ILE A 116 -24.28 -30.83 -35.52
CA ILE A 116 -24.01 -32.07 -36.25
C ILE A 116 -25.35 -32.77 -36.53
N PRO A 117 -25.75 -32.93 -37.81
CA PRO A 117 -26.94 -33.69 -38.16
C PRO A 117 -26.79 -35.13 -37.67
N LYS A 118 -27.88 -35.75 -37.21
CA LYS A 118 -27.82 -37.12 -36.68
C LYS A 118 -27.33 -38.13 -37.72
N GLU A 119 -27.48 -37.76 -38.99
CA GLU A 119 -27.06 -38.52 -40.16
C GLU A 119 -25.53 -38.65 -40.30
N ASP A 120 -24.75 -37.68 -39.79
CA ASP A 120 -23.28 -37.65 -39.91
C ASP A 120 -22.54 -38.29 -38.72
N ILE A 121 -23.28 -38.79 -37.71
CA ILE A 121 -22.69 -39.41 -36.52
C ILE A 121 -22.30 -40.86 -36.82
N VAL A 122 -21.05 -41.09 -37.20
CA VAL A 122 -20.51 -42.44 -37.42
C VAL A 122 -20.03 -43.04 -36.10
N TYR A 123 -20.74 -44.05 -35.59
CA TYR A 123 -20.25 -44.86 -34.47
C TYR A 123 -19.15 -45.82 -34.95
N ARG A 124 -17.89 -45.55 -34.59
CA ARG A 124 -16.84 -46.59 -34.65
C ARG A 124 -17.08 -47.57 -33.49
N ALA A 125 -17.76 -48.67 -33.77
CA ALA A 125 -17.66 -49.84 -32.92
C ALA A 125 -16.20 -50.34 -33.00
N GLY A 126 -15.49 -50.36 -31.87
CA GLY A 126 -14.18 -50.97 -31.79
C GLY A 126 -14.29 -52.47 -32.02
N VAL A 127 -14.00 -52.91 -33.25
CA VAL A 127 -13.78 -54.33 -33.53
C VAL A 127 -12.41 -54.66 -32.93
N LEU A 128 -12.40 -55.33 -31.77
CA LEU A 128 -11.22 -56.04 -31.30
C LEU A 128 -10.99 -57.22 -32.23
N GLU A 129 -10.22 -57.01 -33.30
CA GLU A 129 -9.75 -58.10 -34.16
C GLU A 129 -8.49 -58.69 -33.50
N PRO A 130 -8.51 -59.94 -33.00
CA PRO A 130 -7.34 -60.52 -32.38
C PRO A 130 -6.30 -60.85 -33.46
N LEU A 131 -5.12 -60.25 -33.34
CA LEU A 131 -3.94 -60.56 -34.14
C LEU A 131 -3.52 -62.03 -33.94
N GLY A 132 -3.40 -62.76 -35.05
CA GLY A 132 -2.44 -63.87 -35.18
C GLY A 132 -3.03 -65.23 -35.57
N LEU A 133 -2.88 -65.60 -36.84
CA LEU A 133 -1.80 -66.51 -37.30
C LEU A 133 -1.48 -66.21 -38.77
#